data_AF-A0A4S5JDM6-F1
#
_entry.id   AF-A0A4S5JDM6-F1
#
_cell.length_a   1.000
_cell.length_b   1.000
_cell.length_c   1.000
_cell.angle_alpha   90.00
_cell.angle_beta   90.00
_cell.angle_gamma   90.00
#
_symmetry.space_group_name_H-M   'P 1'
#
loop_
_entity.id
_entity.type
_entity.pdbx_description
1 polymer ?
#
loop_
_entity_poly.entity_id
_entity_poly.type
_entity_poly.pdbx_seq_one_letter_code
_entity_poly.pdbx_strand_id
1 'polypeptide(L)' 'EVDGKILHIGVSIGIALYPLHGDNAMQLVRYADEAMYEAKKLLIGYRFLPALH' A
#
# COMPACT_ATOMS: atom_id res chain seq x y z
N GLU A 1 21.28 -1.69 13.69
CA GLU A 1 21.55 -1.29 15.08
C GLU A 1 21.88 0.20 15.06
N VAL A 2 21.23 1.01 15.88
CA VAL A 2 21.56 2.44 16.04
C VAL A 2 21.73 2.65 17.54
N ASP A 3 22.89 3.15 17.95
CA ASP A 3 23.26 3.37 19.37
C ASP A 3 23.03 2.13 20.27
N GLY A 4 23.38 0.93 19.79
CA GLY A 4 23.21 -0.32 20.54
C GLY A 4 21.75 -0.78 20.71
N LYS A 5 20.79 -0.19 19.97
CA LYS A 5 19.39 -0.62 19.93
C LYS A 5 19.06 -1.38 18.64
N ILE A 6 18.34 -2.48 18.79
CA ILE A 6 17.74 -3.22 17.66
C ILE A 6 16.54 -2.41 17.16
N LEU A 7 16.59 -2.02 15.88
CA LEU A 7 15.47 -1.34 15.23
C LEU A 7 14.64 -2.38 14.46
N HIS A 8 13.37 -2.48 14.82
CA HIS A 8 12.40 -3.27 14.05
C HIS A 8 11.72 -2.36 13.03
N ILE A 9 11.89 -2.69 11.74
CA ILE A 9 11.20 -2.01 10.64
C ILE A 9 10.03 -2.86 10.16
N GLY A 10 8.87 -2.22 10.01
CA GLY A 10 7.69 -2.78 9.38
C GLY A 10 7.43 -2.11 8.03
N VAL A 11 6.77 -2.83 7.12
CA VAL A 11 6.36 -2.31 5.82
C VAL A 11 4.84 -2.43 5.67
N SER A 12 4.25 -1.47 4.96
CA SER A 12 2.86 -1.51 4.50
C SER A 12 2.87 -1.35 2.99
N ILE A 13 2.16 -2.23 2.28
CA ILE A 13 2.17 -2.31 0.82
C ILE A 13 0.75 -2.10 0.30
N GLY A 14 0.58 -1.20 -0.66
CA GLY A 14 -0.67 -1.04 -1.38
C GLY A 14 -0.58 -1.64 -2.78
N ILE A 15 -1.64 -2.31 -3.21
CA ILE A 15 -1.65 -3.08 -4.46
C ILE A 15 -2.80 -2.61 -5.35
N ALA A 16 -2.48 -2.21 -6.59
CA ALA A 16 -3.42 -1.91 -7.65
C ALA A 16 -3.34 -2.94 -8.79
N LEU A 17 -4.45 -3.20 -9.48
CA LEU A 17 -4.57 -4.23 -10.52
C LEU A 17 -5.14 -3.58 -11.77
N TYR A 18 -4.46 -3.75 -12.91
CA TYR A 18 -5.02 -3.40 -14.21
C TYR A 18 -5.95 -4.53 -14.69
N PRO A 19 -7.12 -4.24 -15.28
CA PRO A 19 -7.74 -2.91 -15.45
C PRO A 19 -8.64 -2.50 -14.27
N LEU A 20 -8.74 -3.33 -13.22
CA LEU A 20 -9.68 -3.17 -12.11
C LEU A 20 -9.59 -1.82 -11.37
N HIS A 21 -8.38 -1.33 -11.14
CA HIS A 21 -8.09 -0.09 -10.42
C HIS A 21 -7.66 1.03 -11.40
N GLY A 22 -8.08 0.93 -12.66
CA GLY A 22 -7.81 1.93 -13.68
C GLY A 22 -7.10 1.36 -14.90
N ASP A 23 -7.21 2.11 -16.00
CA ASP A 23 -6.76 1.73 -17.33
C ASP A 23 -5.41 2.36 -17.74
N ASN A 24 -4.82 3.16 -16.85
CA ASN A 24 -3.56 3.85 -17.10
C ASN A 24 -2.68 3.90 -15.85
N ALA A 25 -1.39 4.14 -16.06
CA ALA A 25 -0.38 4.10 -15.00
C ALA A 25 -0.66 5.10 -13.86
N MET A 26 -1.15 6.30 -14.17
CA MET A 26 -1.47 7.32 -13.16
C MET A 26 -2.59 6.84 -12.22
N GLN A 27 -3.64 6.23 -12.77
CA GLN A 27 -4.71 5.63 -11.96
C GLN A 27 -4.15 4.52 -11.08
N LEU A 28 -3.39 3.56 -11.64
CA LEU A 28 -2.84 2.44 -10.88
C LEU A 28 -1.93 2.90 -9.72
N VAL A 29 -1.06 3.89 -9.94
CA VAL A 29 -0.19 4.45 -8.89
C VAL A 29 -1.02 5.08 -7.78
N ARG A 30 -2.05 5.87 -8.14
CA ARG A 30 -2.94 6.50 -7.16
C ARG A 30 -3.64 5.46 -6.29
N TYR A 31 -4.24 4.43 -6.89
CA TYR A 31 -4.92 3.39 -6.10
C TYR A 31 -3.95 2.56 -5.25
N ALA A 32 -2.73 2.30 -5.73
CA ALA A 32 -1.71 1.63 -4.94
C ALA A 32 -1.29 2.48 -3.73
N ASP A 33 -1.14 3.80 -3.89
CA ASP A 33 -0.80 4.70 -2.79
C ASP A 33 -1.93 4.78 -1.75
N GLU A 34 -3.19 4.93 -2.20
CA GLU A 34 -4.35 4.93 -1.31
C GLU A 34 -4.47 3.60 -0.54
N ALA A 35 -4.27 2.45 -1.20
CA ALA A 35 -4.22 1.14 -0.56
C ALA A 35 -3.10 1.03 0.49
N MET A 36 -1.92 1.57 0.19
CA MET A 36 -0.76 1.55 1.09
C MET A 36 -1.05 2.38 2.33
N TYR A 37 -1.66 3.54 2.17
CA TYR A 37 -2.04 4.40 3.28
C TYR A 37 -3.07 3.74 4.20
N GLU A 38 -4.06 3.04 3.65
CA GLU A 38 -4.99 2.23 4.46
C GLU A 38 -4.31 1.05 5.15
N ALA A 39 -3.37 0.35 4.47
CA ALA A 39 -2.57 -0.69 5.10
C ALA A 39 -1.75 -0.13 6.29
N LYS A 40 -1.20 1.08 6.14
CA LYS A 40 -0.45 1.78 7.18
C LYS A 40 -1.32 2.13 8.37
N LYS A 41 -2.52 2.69 8.15
CA LYS A 41 -3.48 3.02 9.21
C LYS A 41 -3.93 1.81 10.01
N LEU A 42 -4.15 0.69 9.32
CA LEU A 42 -4.63 -0.55 9.92
C LEU A 42 -3.50 -1.41 10.53
N LEU A 43 -2.24 -0.97 10.40
CA LEU A 43 -1.05 -1.72 10.84
C LEU A 43 -0.98 -3.14 10.24
N ILE A 44 -1.37 -3.28 8.98
CA ILE A 44 -1.29 -4.54 8.22
C ILE A 44 -0.18 -4.48 7.16
N GLY A 45 0.32 -5.65 6.77
CA GLY A 45 1.43 -5.76 5.82
C GLY A 45 1.09 -5.34 4.39
N TYR A 46 -0.14 -5.60 3.94
CA TYR A 46 -0.59 -5.19 2.61
C TYR A 46 -2.11 -5.01 2.50
N ARG A 47 -2.56 -4.31 1.45
CA ARG A 47 -3.98 -4.09 1.15
C ARG A 47 -4.20 -3.91 -0.35
N PHE A 48 -5.35 -4.38 -0.83
CA PHE A 48 -5.99 -3.92 -2.06
C PHE A 48 -7.13 -2.99 -1.69
N LEU A 49 -7.37 -1.93 -2.46
CA LEU A 49 -8.63 -1.21 -2.34
C LEU A 49 -9.77 -2.06 -2.93
N PRO A 50 -11.00 -1.93 -2.41
CA PRO A 50 -12.16 -2.51 -3.08
C PRO A 50 -12.29 -1.91 -4.47
N ALA A 51 -12.67 -2.74 -5.45
CA ALA A 51 -13.03 -2.25 -6.77
C ALA A 51 -14.15 -1.21 -6.64
N LEU A 52 -13.92 -0.01 -7.15
CA LEU A 52 -15.02 0.94 -7.35
C LEU A 52 -15.86 0.38 -8.52
N HIS A 53 -17.13 0.14 -8.25
CA HIS A 53 -18.13 -0.18 -9.29
C HIS A 53 -18.32 1.02 -10.22
#